data_AF-A0A352CIM6-F1
#
_entry.id   AF-A0A352CIM6-F1
#
_cell.length_a   1.000
_cell.length_b   1.000
_cell.length_c   1.000
_cell.angle_alpha   90.00
_cell.angle_beta   90.00
_cell.angle_gamma   90.00
#
_symmetry.space_group_name_H-M   'P 1'
#
loop_
_entity.id
_entity.type
_entity.pdbx_description
1 polymer ?
#
loop_
_entity_poly.entity_id
_entity_poly.type
_entity_poly.pdbx_seq_one_letter_code
_entity_poly.pdbx_strand_id
1 'polypeptide(L)'
;MSKRDYYEILGVSKSASADEIKKSYRKVAMQYHPDRNPGDKAAEEKFKEAAEAYEILSDADKRAQYDRFGHAGVSGAGARGAGGGMNMDDIFSQFGDI
;
A
#
# COMPACT_ATOMS: atom_id res chain seq x y z
N MET A 1 -14.85 7.30 -9.05
CA MET A 1 -14.29 6.03 -9.54
C MET A 1 -14.00 5.16 -8.33
N SER A 2 -14.28 3.86 -8.37
CA SER A 2 -13.97 2.96 -7.25
C SER A 2 -12.46 2.91 -7.04
N LYS A 3 -11.97 2.96 -5.79
CA LYS A 3 -10.55 2.69 -5.50
C LYS A 3 -10.18 1.30 -6.07
N ARG A 4 -8.99 1.19 -6.68
CA ARG A 4 -8.49 -0.07 -7.25
C ARG A 4 -8.28 -1.09 -6.14
N ASP A 5 -8.46 -2.37 -6.42
CA ASP A 5 -8.27 -3.41 -5.40
C ASP A 5 -6.77 -3.45 -4.98
N TYR A 6 -6.48 -3.46 -3.69
CA TYR A 6 -5.11 -3.56 -3.17
C TYR A 6 -4.34 -4.78 -3.68
N TYR A 7 -5.04 -5.90 -3.92
CA TYR A 7 -4.43 -7.08 -4.52
C TYR A 7 -4.00 -6.81 -5.98
N GLU A 8 -4.80 -6.04 -6.73
CA GLU A 8 -4.47 -5.63 -8.10
C GLU A 8 -3.34 -4.60 -8.13
N ILE A 9 -3.33 -3.66 -7.20
CA ILE A 9 -2.26 -2.65 -7.07
C ILE A 9 -0.91 -3.33 -6.85
N LEU A 10 -0.86 -4.32 -5.96
CA LEU A 10 0.35 -5.10 -5.71
C LEU A 10 0.58 -6.19 -6.75
N GLY A 11 -0.36 -6.44 -7.66
CA GLY A 11 -0.26 -7.50 -8.67
C GLY A 11 -0.18 -8.91 -8.09
N VAL A 12 -0.86 -9.16 -6.97
CA VAL A 12 -0.87 -10.45 -6.25
C VAL A 12 -2.28 -11.04 -6.18
N SER A 13 -2.36 -12.35 -5.96
CA SER A 13 -3.65 -13.02 -5.71
C SER A 13 -4.22 -12.67 -4.34
N LYS A 14 -5.55 -12.73 -4.19
CA LYS A 14 -6.23 -12.68 -2.88
C LYS A 14 -5.80 -13.80 -1.93
N SER A 15 -5.25 -14.89 -2.47
CA SER A 15 -4.68 -16.01 -1.71
C SER A 15 -3.20 -15.84 -1.38
N ALA A 16 -2.56 -14.72 -1.76
CA ALA A 16 -1.14 -14.50 -1.54
C ALA A 16 -0.79 -14.52 -0.05
N SER A 17 0.35 -15.11 0.27
CA SER A 17 0.96 -15.07 1.59
C SER A 17 1.50 -13.67 1.92
N ALA A 18 1.72 -13.39 3.21
CA ALA A 18 2.33 -12.13 3.64
C ALA A 18 3.72 -11.91 3.01
N ASP A 19 4.49 -12.98 2.81
CA ASP A 19 5.79 -12.92 2.16
C ASP A 19 5.69 -12.56 0.67
N GLU A 20 4.70 -13.08 -0.04
CA GLU A 20 4.44 -12.72 -1.44
C GLU A 20 3.99 -11.26 -1.57
N ILE A 21 3.10 -10.81 -0.67
CA ILE A 21 2.66 -9.41 -0.59
C ILE A 21 3.86 -8.48 -0.36
N LYS A 22 4.72 -8.81 0.60
CA LYS A 22 5.95 -8.05 0.88
C LYS A 22 6.92 -8.02 -0.29
N LYS A 23 7.14 -9.17 -0.94
CA LYS A 23 8.01 -9.25 -2.14
C LYS A 23 7.44 -8.43 -3.30
N SER A 24 6.14 -8.48 -3.53
CA SER A 24 5.50 -7.75 -4.62
C SER A 24 5.52 -6.25 -4.35
N TYR A 25 5.18 -5.83 -3.12
CA TYR A 25 5.27 -4.44 -2.71
C TYR A 25 6.67 -3.87 -2.92
N ARG A 26 7.74 -4.58 -2.52
CA ARG A 26 9.12 -4.14 -2.78
C ARG A 26 9.40 -3.91 -4.26
N LYS A 27 8.91 -4.79 -5.15
CA LYS A 27 9.07 -4.65 -6.60
C LYS A 27 8.35 -3.41 -7.13
N VAL A 28 7.10 -3.22 -6.72
CA VAL A 28 6.26 -2.09 -7.14
C VAL A 28 6.82 -0.77 -6.59
N ALA A 29 7.23 -0.74 -5.32
CA ALA A 29 7.87 0.40 -4.68
C ALA A 29 9.16 0.81 -5.40
N MET A 30 10.04 -0.14 -5.72
CA MET A 30 11.24 0.15 -6.52
C MET A 30 10.90 0.59 -7.95
N GLN A 31 9.85 0.06 -8.56
CA GLN A 31 9.44 0.45 -9.91
C GLN A 31 8.97 1.90 -9.97
N TYR A 32 8.20 2.33 -8.97
CA TYR A 32 7.59 3.65 -8.90
C TYR A 32 8.28 4.61 -7.92
N HIS A 33 9.49 4.28 -7.46
CA HIS A 33 10.24 5.11 -6.53
C HIS A 33 10.54 6.50 -7.12
N PRO A 34 10.43 7.61 -6.37
CA PRO A 34 10.68 8.97 -6.84
C PRO A 34 12.12 9.16 -7.33
N ASP A 35 13.10 8.51 -6.73
CA ASP A 35 14.49 8.58 -7.21
C ASP A 35 14.67 8.04 -8.63
N ARG A 36 13.86 7.04 -9.00
CA ARG A 36 13.88 6.43 -10.33
C ARG A 36 12.90 7.10 -11.29
N ASN A 37 11.90 7.81 -10.76
CA ASN A 37 10.85 8.48 -11.51
C ASN A 37 10.71 9.95 -11.04
N PRO A 38 11.78 10.76 -11.12
CA PRO A 38 11.76 12.11 -10.57
C PRO A 38 10.77 12.98 -11.34
N GLY A 39 9.83 13.59 -10.60
CA GLY A 39 8.81 14.48 -11.18
C GLY A 39 7.65 13.75 -11.89
N ASP A 40 7.61 12.41 -11.87
CA ASP A 40 6.48 11.65 -12.41
C ASP A 40 5.37 11.49 -11.36
N LYS A 41 4.34 12.35 -11.48
CA LYS A 41 3.18 12.31 -10.60
C LYS A 41 2.39 11.00 -10.70
N ALA A 42 2.39 10.33 -11.85
CA ALA A 42 1.69 9.06 -12.01
C ALA A 42 2.43 7.92 -11.30
N ALA A 43 3.77 7.94 -11.31
CA ALA A 43 4.57 7.04 -10.49
C ALA A 43 4.34 7.29 -9.00
N GLU A 44 4.31 8.56 -8.58
CA GLU A 44 4.04 8.96 -7.19
C GLU A 44 2.67 8.48 -6.70
N GLU A 45 1.60 8.62 -7.50
CA GLU A 45 0.27 8.09 -7.18
C GLU A 45 0.28 6.57 -7.06
N LYS A 46 0.92 5.86 -7.99
CA LYS A 46 1.03 4.38 -7.95
C LYS A 46 1.83 3.90 -6.74
N PHE A 47 2.89 4.63 -6.36
CA PHE A 47 3.66 4.33 -5.16
C PHE A 47 2.81 4.48 -3.91
N LYS A 48 2.04 5.58 -3.80
CA LYS A 48 1.11 5.81 -2.69
C LYS A 48 0.07 4.70 -2.57
N GLU A 49 -0.55 4.33 -3.68
CA GLU A 49 -1.52 3.24 -3.70
C GLU A 49 -0.88 1.90 -3.29
N ALA A 50 0.35 1.62 -3.73
CA ALA A 50 1.07 0.41 -3.36
C ALA A 50 1.43 0.37 -1.87
N ALA A 51 1.78 1.52 -1.28
CA ALA A 51 2.06 1.63 0.13
C ALA A 51 0.80 1.43 0.98
N GLU A 52 -0.33 2.07 0.61
CA GLU A 52 -1.64 1.86 1.25
C GLU A 52 -2.05 0.38 1.17
N ALA A 53 -1.89 -0.23 -0.01
CA ALA A 53 -2.18 -1.65 -0.23
C ALA A 53 -1.33 -2.55 0.67
N TYR A 54 -0.02 -2.28 0.81
CA TYR A 54 0.85 -3.05 1.67
C TYR A 54 0.51 -2.89 3.15
N GLU A 55 0.18 -1.68 3.61
CA GLU A 55 -0.20 -1.42 5.00
C GLU A 55 -1.43 -2.24 5.41
N ILE A 56 -2.40 -2.38 4.51
CA ILE A 56 -3.62 -3.14 4.74
C ILE A 56 -3.40 -4.64 4.58
N LEU A 57 -2.71 -5.07 3.52
CA LEU A 57 -2.60 -6.50 3.18
C LEU A 57 -1.50 -7.23 3.96
N SER A 58 -0.51 -6.51 4.49
CA SER A 58 0.56 -7.12 5.31
C SER A 58 0.13 -7.42 6.74
N ASP A 59 -0.88 -6.72 7.26
CA ASP A 59 -1.47 -6.94 8.57
C ASP A 59 -2.69 -7.88 8.45
N ALA A 60 -2.68 -8.97 9.21
CA ALA A 60 -3.72 -9.99 9.10
C ALA A 60 -5.11 -9.48 9.51
N ASP A 61 -5.19 -8.57 10.49
CA ASP A 61 -6.45 -8.02 10.98
C ASP A 61 -7.00 -6.98 9.99
N LYS A 62 -6.14 -6.08 9.50
CA LYS A 62 -6.53 -5.09 8.47
C LYS A 62 -6.91 -5.78 7.16
N ARG A 63 -6.18 -6.82 6.75
CA ARG A 63 -6.52 -7.64 5.59
C ARG A 63 -7.86 -8.31 5.76
N ALA A 64 -8.13 -8.90 6.93
CA ALA A 64 -9.43 -9.53 7.21
C ALA A 64 -10.58 -8.51 7.17
N GLN A 65 -10.37 -7.28 7.65
CA GLN A 65 -11.34 -6.19 7.54
C GLN A 65 -11.57 -5.78 6.09
N TYR A 66 -10.50 -5.62 5.31
CA TYR A 66 -10.55 -5.31 3.89
C TYR A 66 -11.25 -6.41 3.08
N ASP A 67 -10.97 -7.68 3.36
CA ASP A 67 -11.61 -8.81 2.68
C ASP A 67 -13.11 -8.88 2.96
N ARG A 68 -13.56 -8.43 4.16
CA ARG A 68 -14.97 -8.45 4.56
C ARG A 68 -15.77 -7.24 4.08
N PHE A 69 -15.16 -6.06 4.08
CA PHE A 69 -15.88 -4.79 3.89
C PHE A 69 -15.29 -3.94 2.75
N GLY A 70 -14.27 -4.43 2.05
CA GLY A 70 -13.52 -3.70 1.05
C GLY A 70 -12.86 -2.44 1.62
N HIS A 71 -12.65 -1.45 0.77
CA HIS A 71 -12.09 -0.15 1.14
C HIS A 71 -12.86 0.56 2.26
N ALA A 72 -14.17 0.32 2.40
CA ALA A 72 -14.98 0.92 3.46
C ALA A 72 -14.63 0.40 4.86
N GLY A 73 -14.16 -0.85 4.97
CA GLY A 73 -13.75 -1.47 6.24
C GLY A 73 -12.48 -0.89 6.81
N VAL A 74 -11.62 -0.37 5.94
CA VAL A 74 -10.29 0.16 6.31
C VAL A 74 -10.24 1.69 6.20
N SER A 75 -11.15 2.32 5.45
CA SER A 75 -11.24 3.78 5.35
C SER A 75 -11.68 4.46 6.66
N GLY A 76 -12.41 3.74 7.53
CA GLY A 76 -12.82 4.24 8.85
C GLY A 76 -11.71 4.20 9.90
N ALA A 77 -10.76 3.27 9.77
CA ALA A 77 -9.60 3.17 10.65
C ALA A 77 -8.52 4.22 10.33
N GLY A 78 -8.53 4.79 9.11
CA GLY A 78 -7.59 5.84 8.68
C GLY A 78 -8.05 7.29 8.90
N ALA A 79 -9.31 7.54 9.26
CA ALA A 79 -9.86 8.91 9.28
C ALA A 79 -10.25 9.44 10.67
N ARG A 80 -10.27 8.63 11.73
CA ARG A 80 -10.57 9.12 13.09
C ARG A 80 -10.08 8.17 14.18
N GLY A 81 -8.86 8.44 14.68
CA GLY A 81 -8.45 8.04 16.03
C GLY A 81 -7.58 6.78 16.16
N ALA A 82 -6.31 6.88 15.75
CA ALA A 82 -5.15 6.26 16.39
C ALA A 82 -3.90 6.67 15.58
N GLY A 83 -2.93 7.32 16.21
CA GLY A 83 -1.74 7.85 15.54
C GLY A 83 -0.90 6.76 14.86
N GLY A 84 -0.94 6.72 13.53
CA GLY A 84 -0.07 5.83 12.76
C GLY A 84 -0.39 5.68 11.28
N GLY A 85 -1.05 6.66 10.64
CA GLY A 85 -0.97 6.76 9.18
C GLY A 85 0.46 7.14 8.86
N MET A 86 1.23 6.23 8.26
CA MET A 86 2.59 6.56 7.87
C MET A 86 2.53 7.80 6.98
N ASN A 87 3.16 8.89 7.42
CA ASN A 87 3.25 10.09 6.61
C ASN A 87 3.94 9.70 5.31
N MET A 88 3.52 10.31 4.21
CA MET A 88 4.08 10.03 2.90
C MET A 88 5.61 10.10 2.94
N ASP A 89 6.16 11.11 3.62
CA ASP A 89 7.59 11.28 3.90
C ASP A 89 8.22 10.15 4.76
N ASP A 90 7.49 9.57 5.71
CA ASP A 90 7.96 8.44 6.53
C ASP A 90 8.03 7.15 5.70
N ILE A 91 7.06 6.93 4.80
CA ILE A 91 7.10 5.79 3.87
C ILE A 91 8.29 5.96 2.93
N PHE A 92 8.42 7.11 2.27
CA PHE A 92 9.54 7.33 1.34
C PHE A 92 10.90 7.23 2.05
N SER A 93 11.02 7.75 3.28
CA SER A 93 12.26 7.66 4.05
C SER A 93 12.58 6.22 4.51
N GLN A 94 11.58 5.42 4.89
CA GLN A 94 11.76 4.02 5.25
C GLN A 94 12.26 3.16 4.07
N PHE A 95 11.95 3.58 2.84
CA PHE A 95 12.37 2.89 1.62
C PHE A 95 13.63 3.49 0.96
N GLY A 96 13.98 4.75 1.26
CA GLY A 96 15.20 5.39 0.78
C GLY A 96 16.50 4.88 1.45
N ASP A 97 16.38 4.15 2.56
CA ASP A 97 17.50 3.53 3.29
C ASP A 97 17.68 2.02 2.98
N ILE A 98 17.12 1.52 1.86
CA ILE A 98 17.26 0.11 1.41
C ILE A 98 18.12 -0.03 0.15
#